data_AF-A0A842N088-F1
#
_entry.id   AF-A0A842N088-F1
#
_cell.length_a   1.000
_cell.length_b   1.000
_cell.length_c   1.000
_cell.angle_alpha   90.00
_cell.angle_beta   90.00
_cell.angle_gamma   90.00
#
_symmetry.space_group_name_H-M   'P 1'
#
loop_
_entity.id
_entity.type
_entity.pdbx_description
1 polymer ?
#
loop_
_entity_poly.entity_id
_entity_poly.type
_entity_poly.pdbx_seq_one_letter_code
_entity_poly.pdbx_strand_id
1 'polypeptide(L)'
;MSRGPWSEVEKRMLRFMYLAGTSFDEIGEAFPERSPNAIRLKASRLGLKRPSISSSILESPNVLRFSDGNGDSGFFFRCSGCGSWTHAQIDDDEVHTVECRECSTVCRYVA
;
A
#
# COMPACT_ATOMS: atom_id res chain seq x y z
N MET A 1 -14.85 17.40 -20.02
CA MET A 1 -14.05 16.92 -21.17
C MET A 1 -12.88 16.11 -20.62
N SER A 2 -12.75 14.83 -20.97
CA SER A 2 -11.53 14.08 -20.64
C SER A 2 -10.50 14.30 -21.75
N ARG A 3 -9.28 14.70 -21.38
CA ARG A 3 -8.13 14.75 -22.30
C ARG A 3 -7.89 13.34 -22.91
N GLY A 4 -7.11 13.28 -24.00
CA GLY A 4 -6.82 12.10 -24.82
C GLY A 4 -6.29 10.85 -24.08
N PRO A 5 -5.77 9.85 -24.81
CA PRO A 5 -5.42 8.55 -24.23
C PRO A 5 -4.47 8.67 -23.04
N TRP A 6 -4.62 7.78 -22.05
CA TRP A 6 -3.73 7.70 -20.89
C TRP A 6 -2.33 7.27 -21.33
N SER A 7 -1.33 8.11 -21.07
CA SER A 7 0.08 7.82 -21.28
C SER A 7 0.60 6.76 -20.31
N GLU A 8 1.73 6.13 -20.64
CA GLU A 8 2.39 5.18 -19.73
C GLU A 8 2.90 5.86 -18.46
N VAL A 9 3.32 7.13 -18.54
CA VAL A 9 3.75 7.91 -17.39
C VAL A 9 2.57 8.12 -16.43
N GLU A 10 1.41 8.56 -16.93
CA GLU A 10 0.20 8.71 -16.11
C GLU A 10 -0.23 7.38 -15.48
N LYS A 11 -0.17 6.28 -16.24
CA LYS A 11 -0.49 4.94 -15.70
C LYS A 11 0.47 4.57 -14.57
N ARG A 12 1.78 4.75 -14.75
CA ARG A 12 2.79 4.43 -13.73
C ARG A 12 2.59 5.26 -12.46
N MET A 13 2.36 6.56 -12.62
CA MET A 13 2.09 7.47 -11.51
C MET A 13 0.81 7.07 -10.76
N LEU A 14 -0.26 6.74 -11.49
CA LEU A 14 -1.52 6.29 -10.90
C LEU A 14 -1.36 4.99 -10.11
N ARG A 15 -0.57 4.03 -10.63
CA ARG A 15 -0.24 2.80 -9.91
C ARG A 15 0.48 3.10 -8.59
N PHE A 16 1.51 3.94 -8.63
CA PHE A 16 2.31 4.29 -7.46
C PHE A 16 1.43 4.94 -6.37
N MET A 17 0.65 5.96 -6.71
CA MET A 17 -0.19 6.66 -5.74
C MET A 17 -1.28 5.77 -5.12
N TYR A 18 -1.89 4.88 -5.91
CA TYR A 18 -2.87 3.92 -5.37
C TYR A 18 -2.26 2.91 -4.40
N LEU A 19 -1.05 2.42 -4.70
CA LEU A 19 -0.35 1.45 -3.85
C LEU A 19 0.24 2.09 -2.59
N ALA A 20 0.64 3.36 -2.68
CA ALA A 20 1.09 4.17 -1.56
C ALA A 20 -0.07 4.61 -0.62
N GLY A 21 -1.32 4.32 -0.96
CA GLY A 21 -2.47 4.71 -0.14
C GLY A 21 -2.85 6.19 -0.23
N THR A 22 -2.28 6.95 -1.16
CA THR A 22 -2.51 8.40 -1.33
C THR A 22 -4.01 8.72 -1.43
N SER A 23 -4.46 9.83 -0.84
CA SER A 23 -5.88 10.21 -0.80
C SER A 23 -6.42 10.50 -2.21
N PHE A 24 -7.75 10.48 -2.37
CA PHE A 24 -8.35 10.80 -3.68
C PHE A 24 -8.18 12.25 -4.06
N ASP A 25 -8.11 13.15 -3.08
CA ASP A 25 -7.95 14.58 -3.32
C ASP A 25 -6.54 14.86 -3.85
N GLU A 26 -5.50 14.32 -3.20
CA GLU A 26 -4.11 14.40 -3.67
C GLU A 26 -3.92 13.75 -5.05
N ILE A 27 -4.58 12.62 -5.32
CA ILE A 27 -4.58 12.04 -6.67
C ILE A 27 -5.29 12.99 -7.66
N GLY A 28 -6.38 13.64 -7.27
CA GLY A 28 -7.04 14.64 -8.10
C GLY A 28 -6.11 15.81 -8.46
N GLU A 29 -5.38 16.31 -7.47
CA GLU A 29 -4.39 17.39 -7.64
C GLU A 29 -3.23 16.99 -8.55
N ALA A 30 -2.75 15.74 -8.45
CA ALA A 30 -1.67 15.22 -9.31
C ALA A 30 -2.11 14.97 -10.76
N PHE A 31 -3.42 14.85 -11.01
CA PHE A 31 -4.00 14.64 -12.34
C PHE A 31 -5.05 15.72 -12.66
N PRO A 32 -4.68 17.01 -12.74
CA PRO A 32 -5.64 18.11 -12.85
C PRO A 32 -6.46 18.08 -14.15
N GLU A 33 -5.97 17.34 -15.16
CA GLU A 33 -6.61 17.18 -16.47
C GLU A 33 -7.51 15.93 -16.55
N ARG A 34 -7.58 15.15 -15.47
CA ARG A 34 -8.43 13.95 -15.36
C ARG A 34 -9.49 14.20 -14.31
N SER A 35 -10.75 14.00 -14.67
CA SER A 35 -11.81 14.06 -13.67
C SER A 35 -11.67 12.91 -12.66
N PRO A 36 -12.15 13.08 -11.42
CA PRO A 36 -12.14 12.01 -10.41
C PRO A 36 -12.74 10.69 -10.90
N ASN A 37 -13.81 10.76 -11.69
CA ASN A 37 -14.41 9.57 -12.30
C ASN A 37 -13.51 8.91 -13.34
N ALA A 38 -12.78 9.68 -14.16
CA ALA A 38 -11.82 9.14 -15.12
C ALA A 38 -10.67 8.42 -14.42
N ILE A 39 -10.19 8.97 -13.30
CA ILE A 39 -9.14 8.38 -12.45
C ILE A 39 -9.63 7.04 -11.87
N ARG A 40 -10.81 7.02 -11.22
CA ARG A 40 -11.40 5.79 -10.66
C ARG A 40 -11.60 4.70 -11.71
N LEU A 41 -12.18 5.07 -12.86
CA LEU A 41 -12.41 4.14 -13.95
C LEU A 41 -11.10 3.59 -14.50
N LYS A 42 -10.06 4.43 -14.61
CA LYS A 42 -8.75 3.98 -15.08
C LYS A 42 -8.09 3.05 -14.07
N ALA A 43 -8.12 3.38 -12.78
CA ALA A 43 -7.55 2.55 -11.73
C ALA A 43 -8.22 1.17 -11.69
N SER A 44 -9.55 1.12 -11.79
CA SER A 44 -10.32 -0.12 -11.90
C SER A 44 -9.89 -0.96 -13.12
N ARG A 45 -9.77 -0.33 -14.30
CA ARG A 45 -9.29 -1.01 -15.52
C ARG A 45 -7.84 -1.48 -15.44
N LEU A 46 -7.03 -0.91 -14.54
CA LEU A 46 -5.66 -1.34 -14.28
C LEU A 46 -5.58 -2.42 -13.18
N GLY A 47 -6.72 -2.84 -12.60
CA GLY A 47 -6.77 -3.81 -11.51
C GLY A 47 -6.22 -3.29 -10.18
N LEU A 48 -6.17 -1.97 -9.99
CA LEU A 48 -5.59 -1.37 -8.79
C LEU A 48 -6.56 -1.46 -7.62
N LYS A 49 -6.12 -2.11 -6.54
CA LYS A 49 -6.79 -2.14 -5.25
C LYS A 49 -6.00 -1.29 -4.26
N ARG A 50 -6.69 -0.45 -3.51
CA ARG A 50 -6.06 0.29 -2.41
C ARG A 50 -5.71 -0.69 -1.28
N PRO A 51 -4.59 -0.48 -0.59
CA PRO A 51 -4.37 -1.11 0.72
C PRO A 51 -5.58 -0.83 1.62
N SER A 52 -6.14 -1.87 2.26
CA SER A 52 -7.14 -1.74 3.33
C SER A 52 -6.52 -1.36 4.68
N ILE A 53 -5.32 -0.79 4.64
CA ILE A 53 -4.43 -0.69 5.79
C ILE A 53 -4.29 0.78 6.12
N SER A 54 -4.29 1.10 7.41
CA SER A 54 -4.03 2.45 7.91
C SER A 54 -2.69 2.99 7.39
N SER A 55 -2.69 4.26 6.99
CA SER A 55 -1.50 4.99 6.48
C SER A 55 -0.33 4.95 7.46
N SER A 56 -0.63 4.83 8.76
CA SER A 56 0.34 4.70 9.86
C SER A 56 1.27 3.49 9.70
N ILE A 57 0.76 2.38 9.13
CA ILE A 57 1.57 1.18 8.87
C ILE A 57 2.54 1.42 7.71
N LEU A 58 2.12 2.15 6.67
CA LEU A 58 2.94 2.40 5.48
C LEU A 58 4.10 3.37 5.74
N GLU A 59 3.99 4.21 6.77
CA GLU A 59 5.05 5.15 7.17
C GLU A 59 6.08 4.53 8.11
N SER A 60 5.84 3.34 8.64
CA SER A 60 6.76 2.69 9.58
C SER A 60 8.00 2.14 8.85
N PRO A 61 9.23 2.53 9.21
CA PRO A 61 10.45 1.98 8.61
C PRO A 61 10.67 0.49 8.93
N ASN A 62 9.89 -0.04 9.88
CA ASN A 62 9.96 -1.43 10.31
C ASN A 62 8.83 -2.28 9.70
N VAL A 63 8.03 -1.72 8.79
CA VAL A 63 6.97 -2.46 8.09
C VAL A 63 7.05 -2.20 6.59
N LEU A 64 7.07 -3.29 5.82
CA LEU A 64 7.02 -3.25 4.36
C LEU A 64 5.79 -4.01 3.90
N ARG A 65 4.93 -3.36 3.12
CA ARG A 65 3.85 -4.05 2.42
C ARG A 65 4.41 -4.71 1.17
N PHE A 66 4.00 -5.95 0.89
CA PHE A 66 4.21 -6.57 -0.41
C PHE A 66 2.87 -6.89 -1.08
N SER A 67 2.90 -6.93 -2.41
CA SER A 67 1.83 -7.48 -3.23
C SER A 67 2.48 -8.26 -4.36
N ASP A 68 2.11 -9.51 -4.55
CA ASP A 68 2.68 -10.37 -5.60
C ASP A 68 2.08 -10.09 -7.00
N GLY A 69 1.05 -9.25 -7.07
CA GLY A 69 0.33 -8.92 -8.29
C GLY A 69 -0.70 -9.98 -8.73
N ASN A 70 -0.74 -11.13 -8.07
CA ASN A 70 -1.74 -12.18 -8.23
C ASN A 70 -2.91 -12.06 -7.25
N GLY A 71 -2.83 -11.07 -6.35
CA GLY A 71 -3.88 -10.78 -5.37
C GLY A 71 -3.51 -11.22 -3.96
N ASP A 72 -2.33 -11.82 -3.76
CA ASP A 72 -1.76 -12.02 -2.44
C ASP A 72 -1.04 -10.74 -2.00
N SER A 73 -1.31 -10.31 -0.78
CA SER A 73 -0.70 -9.13 -0.19
C SER A 73 -0.57 -9.31 1.30
N GLY A 74 0.56 -8.90 1.84
CA GLY A 74 0.85 -9.01 3.26
C GLY A 74 1.98 -8.07 3.65
N PHE A 75 2.65 -8.40 4.76
CA PHE A 75 3.60 -7.49 5.37
C PHE A 75 4.87 -8.21 5.81
N PHE A 76 6.00 -7.55 5.60
CA PHE A 76 7.24 -7.87 6.26
C PHE A 76 7.45 -6.90 7.40
N PHE A 77 7.78 -7.42 8.57
CA PHE A 77 8.17 -6.62 9.71
C PHE A 77 9.67 -6.81 9.97
N ARG A 78 10.36 -5.74 10.38
CA ARG A 78 11.76 -5.78 10.81
C ARG A 78 11.84 -5.96 12.32
N CYS A 79 12.47 -7.05 12.76
CA CYS A 79 12.68 -7.35 14.17
C CYS A 79 13.49 -6.25 14.87
N SER A 80 12.98 -5.73 15.99
CA SER A 80 13.69 -4.76 16.82
C SER A 80 14.87 -5.37 17.59
N GLY A 81 14.81 -6.67 17.89
CA GLY A 81 15.87 -7.39 18.59
C GLY A 81 17.06 -7.75 17.70
N CYS A 82 16.81 -8.37 16.54
CA CYS A 82 17.86 -8.90 15.66
C CYS A 82 17.91 -8.28 14.25
N GLY A 83 16.94 -7.44 13.88
CA GLY A 83 16.89 -6.81 12.56
C GLY A 83 16.37 -7.68 11.41
N SER A 84 16.04 -8.96 11.66
CA SER A 84 15.54 -9.89 10.64
C SER A 84 14.15 -9.50 10.14
N TRP A 85 13.90 -9.71 8.85
CA TRP A 85 12.59 -9.51 8.24
C TRP A 85 11.72 -10.76 8.39
N THR A 86 10.50 -10.61 8.90
CA THR A 86 9.55 -11.71 9.12
C THR A 86 8.21 -11.40 8.44
N HIS A 87 7.66 -12.40 7.76
CA HIS A 87 6.34 -12.30 7.12
C HIS A 87 5.23 -12.38 8.18
N ALA A 88 4.31 -11.43 8.17
CA ALA A 88 3.10 -11.42 8.99
C ALA A 88 1.87 -11.22 8.10
N GLN A 89 0.86 -12.05 8.32
CA GLN A 89 -0.49 -11.81 7.83
C GLN A 89 -1.14 -10.90 8.87
N ILE A 90 -1.56 -9.72 8.43
CA ILE A 90 -2.23 -8.74 9.29
C ILE A 90 -3.71 -8.90 8.98
N ASP A 91 -4.44 -9.37 9.97
CA ASP A 91 -5.89 -9.45 9.91
C ASP A 91 -6.45 -8.08 10.39
N ASP A 92 -7.76 -7.85 10.37
CA ASP A 92 -8.34 -6.51 10.61
C ASP A 92 -8.39 -6.09 12.10
N ASP A 93 -7.62 -6.73 12.98
CA ASP A 93 -7.69 -6.51 14.43
C ASP A 93 -6.67 -5.47 14.92
N GLU A 94 -7.14 -4.51 15.75
CA GLU A 94 -6.47 -3.25 16.08
C GLU A 94 -5.06 -3.34 16.71
N VAL A 95 -4.61 -4.51 17.21
CA VAL A 95 -3.25 -4.68 17.74
C VAL A 95 -2.74 -6.08 17.46
N HIS A 96 -1.70 -6.18 16.63
CA HIS A 96 -1.07 -7.45 16.31
C HIS A 96 0.37 -7.50 16.84
N THR A 97 0.66 -8.58 17.57
CA THR A 97 2.00 -8.95 18.01
C THR A 97 2.57 -10.02 17.11
N VAL A 98 3.83 -9.89 16.70
CA VAL A 98 4.55 -10.91 15.91
C VAL A 98 5.78 -11.37 16.68
N GLU A 99 5.92 -12.68 16.85
CA GLU A 99 7.13 -13.27 17.42
C GLU A 99 8.19 -13.49 16.33
N CYS A 100 9.39 -12.98 16.54
CA CYS A 100 10.50 -13.19 15.62
C CYS A 100 10.98 -14.65 15.68
N ARG A 101 11.03 -15.32 14.52
CA ARG A 101 11.48 -16.73 14.43
C ARG A 101 12.98 -16.92 14.68
N GLU A 102 13.78 -15.85 14.60
CA GLU A 102 15.23 -15.91 14.74
C GLU A 102 15.71 -15.66 16.17
N CYS A 103 15.02 -14.79 16.92
CA CYS A 103 15.46 -14.35 18.25
C CYS A 103 14.35 -14.33 19.31
N SER A 104 13.16 -14.82 18.97
CA SER A 104 11.96 -14.87 19.85
C SER A 104 11.53 -13.51 20.43
N THR A 105 12.02 -12.40 19.87
CA THR A 105 11.56 -11.06 20.27
C THR A 105 10.13 -10.86 19.83
N VAL A 106 9.25 -10.53 20.77
CA VAL A 106 7.85 -10.17 20.49
C VAL A 106 7.78 -8.71 20.09
N CYS A 107 7.43 -8.45 18.83
CA CYS A 107 7.31 -7.12 18.27
C CYS A 107 5.85 -6.70 18.20
N ARG A 108 5.55 -5.47 18.62
CA ARG A 108 4.23 -4.86 18.55
C ARG A 108 4.21 -3.83 17.43
N TYR A 109 3.11 -3.76 16.71
CA TYR A 109 2.80 -2.63 15.84
C TYR A 109 1.37 -2.17 16.08
N VAL A 110 1.15 -0.88 15.81
CA VAL A 110 -0.15 -0.24 15.84
C VAL A 110 -0.59 -0.14 14.39
N ALA A 111 -1.79 -0.65 14.09
CA ALA A 111 -2.41 -0.42 12.79
C ALA A 111 -2.87 1.02 12.68
#